data_AF-A0A2N1VUW4-F1
#
_entry.id   AF-A0A2N1VUW4-F1
#
_cell.length_a   1.000
_cell.length_b   1.000
_cell.length_c   1.000
_cell.angle_alpha   90.00
_cell.angle_beta   90.00
_cell.angle_gamma   90.00
#
_symmetry.space_group_name_H-M   'P 1'
#
loop_
_entity.id
_entity.type
_entity.pdbx_description
1 polymer ?
#
loop_
_entity_poly.entity_id
_entity_poly.type
_entity_poly.pdbx_seq_one_letter_code
_entity_poly.pdbx_strand_id
1 'polypeptide(L)'
;NETTVYKYTCNKFQIKFGDAQWRHIPVLTGWSYLLDDRASGIDEQGQVFGIDHAKFENLKDSRNQAVSQELSYIIYNSFIDFHGFCNVFAEPFEHGNGIQNLTQINQKIVHAAAYSEPPVNLGSNIEKGSFFKNGEVTLEFIGLGYVNHSVCAMINYDSGESSFNMLMKIPPELEIKTVGSSHYKGIIYKNLTTNWVEKVTMDEFVLTETILPFPPNKINAATERTLTVENVGEKRFTEELNIISN
;
A
#
# COMPACT_ATOMS: atom_id res chain seq x y z
N ASN A 1 -21.93 18.24 -6.01
CA ASN A 1 -21.35 16.91 -5.79
C ASN A 1 -20.98 16.80 -4.34
N GLU A 2 -21.75 16.05 -3.56
CA GLU A 2 -21.39 15.75 -2.17
C GLU A 2 -20.24 14.74 -2.21
N THR A 3 -19.05 15.14 -1.77
CA THR A 3 -17.92 14.22 -1.59
C THR A 3 -18.32 13.22 -0.53
N THR A 4 -18.45 11.95 -0.90
CA THR A 4 -18.76 10.88 0.06
C THR A 4 -17.50 10.61 0.86
N VAL A 5 -17.47 11.04 2.11
CA VAL A 5 -16.33 10.81 3.00
C VAL A 5 -16.47 9.41 3.60
N TYR A 6 -15.56 8.51 3.21
CA TYR A 6 -15.49 7.16 3.79
C TYR A 6 -14.65 7.17 5.07
N LYS A 7 -15.16 6.52 6.12
CA LYS A 7 -14.42 6.26 7.35
C LYS A 7 -13.94 4.82 7.37
N TYR A 8 -12.64 4.62 7.49
CA TYR A 8 -12.02 3.30 7.63
C TYR A 8 -11.64 3.05 9.08
N THR A 9 -11.70 1.79 9.51
CA THR A 9 -11.31 1.39 10.87
C THR A 9 -10.47 0.13 10.81
N CYS A 10 -9.23 0.22 11.28
CA CYS A 10 -8.40 -0.95 11.52
C CYS A 10 -8.94 -1.64 12.78
N ASN A 11 -9.65 -2.74 12.62
CA ASN A 11 -10.11 -3.51 13.78
C ASN A 11 -8.96 -4.27 14.43
N LYS A 12 -8.01 -4.75 13.63
CA LYS A 12 -6.91 -5.57 14.10
C LYS A 12 -5.76 -5.52 13.10
N PHE A 13 -4.54 -5.45 13.62
CA PHE A 13 -3.32 -5.61 12.83
C PHE A 13 -2.39 -6.61 13.51
N GLN A 14 -1.84 -7.54 12.74
CA GLN A 14 -0.96 -8.59 13.24
C GLN A 14 0.24 -8.79 12.35
N ILE A 15 1.35 -9.17 12.98
CA ILE A 15 2.61 -9.50 12.32
C ILE A 15 3.07 -10.89 12.77
N LYS A 16 3.74 -11.61 11.87
CA LYS A 16 4.37 -12.90 12.14
C LYS A 16 5.76 -12.89 11.49
N PHE A 17 6.76 -13.40 12.21
CA PHE A 17 8.12 -13.55 11.68
C PHE A 17 8.40 -15.04 11.49
N GLY A 18 8.58 -15.49 10.24
CA GLY A 18 8.76 -16.91 9.93
C GLY A 18 7.68 -17.78 10.57
N ASP A 19 8.09 -18.77 11.36
CA ASP A 19 7.21 -19.70 12.07
C ASP A 19 6.84 -19.26 13.49
N ALA A 20 7.18 -18.03 13.89
CA ALA A 20 6.84 -17.51 15.21
C ALA A 20 5.32 -17.36 15.41
N GLN A 21 4.90 -17.13 16.65
CA GLN A 21 3.51 -16.75 16.92
C GLN A 21 3.18 -15.36 16.36
N TRP A 22 1.93 -15.19 15.94
CA TRP A 22 1.36 -13.89 15.62
C TRP A 22 1.49 -12.93 16.80
N ARG A 23 1.77 -11.66 16.50
CA ARG A 23 1.85 -10.57 17.46
C ARG A 23 0.95 -9.44 16.99
N HIS A 24 0.20 -8.85 17.91
CA HIS A 24 -0.70 -7.73 17.58
C HIS A 24 0.04 -6.41 17.67
N ILE A 25 -0.44 -5.40 16.94
CA ILE A 25 -0.05 -4.01 17.11
C ILE A 25 -1.20 -3.27 17.82
N PRO A 26 -1.20 -3.17 19.16
CA PRO A 26 -2.38 -2.77 19.92
C PRO A 26 -2.87 -1.36 19.60
N VAL A 27 -1.96 -0.43 19.29
CA VAL A 27 -2.30 0.98 19.03
C VAL A 27 -3.14 1.17 17.75
N LEU A 28 -3.11 0.20 16.83
CA LEU A 28 -3.91 0.24 15.61
C LEU A 28 -5.32 -0.35 15.80
N THR A 29 -5.59 -1.00 16.93
CA THR A 29 -6.90 -1.63 17.20
C THR A 29 -7.97 -0.59 17.41
N GLY A 30 -9.02 -0.63 16.59
CA GLY A 30 -10.12 0.33 16.60
C GLY A 30 -9.72 1.73 16.11
N TRP A 31 -8.51 1.89 15.58
CA TRP A 31 -8.08 3.17 15.03
C TRP A 31 -8.83 3.43 13.72
N SER A 32 -9.38 4.65 13.60
CA SER A 32 -10.07 5.10 12.40
C SER A 32 -9.42 6.33 11.79
N TYR A 33 -9.56 6.47 10.48
CA TYR A 33 -9.22 7.65 9.71
C TYR A 33 -10.29 7.90 8.64
N LEU A 34 -10.35 9.14 8.15
CA LEU A 34 -11.20 9.51 7.03
C LEU A 34 -10.36 9.41 5.76
N LEU A 35 -10.88 8.74 4.74
CA LEU A 35 -10.22 8.70 3.46
C LEU A 35 -10.24 10.10 2.85
N ASP A 36 -9.06 10.60 2.57
CA ASP A 36 -8.86 11.77 1.73
C ASP A 36 -8.65 11.33 0.29
N ASP A 37 -9.67 11.53 -0.54
CA ASP A 37 -9.70 11.15 -1.96
C ASP A 37 -9.34 12.30 -2.90
N ARG A 38 -8.76 13.39 -2.38
CA ARG A 38 -8.30 14.51 -3.21
C ARG A 38 -7.32 14.03 -4.28
N ALA A 39 -7.39 14.66 -5.46
CA ALA A 39 -6.51 14.34 -6.59
C ALA A 39 -5.01 14.45 -6.27
N SER A 40 -4.63 15.26 -5.26
CA SER A 40 -3.25 15.35 -4.77
C SER A 40 -2.77 14.11 -4.03
N GLY A 41 -3.68 13.30 -3.49
CA GLY A 41 -3.39 12.17 -2.61
C GLY A 41 -2.81 12.56 -1.24
N ILE A 42 -2.56 13.86 -0.99
CA ILE A 42 -2.08 14.42 0.28
C ILE A 42 -3.09 15.37 0.87
N ASP A 43 -3.25 15.31 2.19
CA ASP A 43 -3.95 16.32 2.97
C ASP A 43 -3.13 17.59 3.29
N GLU A 44 -3.75 18.53 4.01
CA GLU A 44 -3.10 19.78 4.42
C GLU A 44 -1.96 19.55 5.44
N GLN A 45 -1.91 18.38 6.05
CA GLN A 45 -0.95 17.96 7.05
C GLN A 45 0.19 17.11 6.47
N GLY A 46 0.19 16.83 5.16
CA GLY A 46 1.22 15.98 4.54
C GLY A 46 0.91 14.48 4.62
N GLN A 47 -0.31 14.10 4.99
CA GLN A 47 -0.71 12.70 5.13
C GLN A 47 -1.25 12.17 3.80
N VAL A 48 -0.79 10.99 3.42
CA VAL A 48 -1.28 10.30 2.23
C VAL A 48 -2.60 9.63 2.56
N PHE A 49 -3.66 9.90 1.79
CA PHE A 49 -5.03 9.37 2.01
C PHE A 49 -5.65 9.67 3.39
N GLY A 50 -5.17 10.70 4.10
CA GLY A 50 -5.61 11.01 5.48
C GLY A 50 -5.07 10.03 6.54
N ILE A 51 -4.03 9.26 6.20
CA ILE A 51 -3.38 8.30 7.10
C ILE A 51 -2.25 8.99 7.85
N ASP A 52 -2.49 9.24 9.14
CA ASP A 52 -1.51 9.84 10.05
C ASP A 52 -0.26 8.97 10.22
N HIS A 53 0.84 9.39 9.57
CA HIS A 53 2.12 8.70 9.65
C HIS A 53 2.65 8.60 11.09
N ALA A 54 2.37 9.58 11.96
CA ALA A 54 2.85 9.56 13.34
C ALA A 54 2.30 8.36 14.14
N LYS A 55 1.19 7.76 13.70
CA LYS A 55 0.66 6.51 14.29
C LYS A 55 1.57 5.31 14.13
N PHE A 56 2.47 5.34 13.16
CA PHE A 56 3.38 4.26 12.82
C PHE A 56 4.78 4.46 13.39
N GLU A 57 5.02 5.58 14.08
CA GLU A 57 6.26 5.83 14.81
C GLU A 57 6.26 5.08 16.15
N ASN A 58 7.42 4.51 16.51
CA ASN A 58 7.64 3.86 17.82
C ASN A 58 6.61 2.78 18.18
N LEU A 59 6.11 2.05 17.17
CA LEU A 59 5.15 0.97 17.36
C LEU A 59 5.69 -0.08 18.33
N LYS A 60 4.79 -0.66 19.12
CA LYS A 60 5.07 -1.81 19.98
C LYS A 60 4.11 -2.94 19.68
N ASP A 61 4.61 -4.17 19.78
CA ASP A 61 3.80 -5.36 19.65
C ASP A 61 3.06 -5.70 20.96
N SER A 62 2.23 -6.75 20.92
CA SER A 62 1.48 -7.27 22.07
C SER A 62 2.35 -7.79 23.21
N ARG A 63 3.67 -7.90 23.02
CA ARG A 63 4.65 -8.26 24.05
C ARG A 63 5.42 -7.04 24.56
N ASN A 64 4.97 -5.82 24.21
CA ASN A 64 5.61 -4.55 24.51
C ASN A 64 7.04 -4.44 23.93
N GLN A 65 7.36 -5.23 22.89
CA GLN A 65 8.62 -5.12 22.16
C GLN A 65 8.49 -4.04 21.10
N ALA A 66 9.53 -3.22 20.95
CA ALA A 66 9.58 -2.24 19.88
C ALA A 66 9.58 -2.92 18.51
N VAL A 67 8.75 -2.41 17.61
CA VAL A 67 8.75 -2.76 16.20
C VAL A 67 9.87 -1.97 15.53
N SER A 68 10.65 -2.63 14.66
CA SER A 68 11.72 -1.94 13.92
C SER A 68 11.13 -0.88 12.99
N GLN A 69 11.89 0.18 12.71
CA GLN A 69 11.44 1.25 11.81
C GLN A 69 11.07 0.73 10.41
N GLU A 70 11.83 -0.24 9.90
CA GLU A 70 11.53 -0.94 8.64
C GLU A 70 10.14 -1.59 8.68
N LEU A 71 9.84 -2.35 9.74
CA LEU A 71 8.55 -3.00 9.85
C LEU A 71 7.43 -2.00 10.09
N SER A 72 7.65 -0.94 10.87
CA SER A 72 6.70 0.17 11.00
C SER A 72 6.32 0.76 9.64
N TYR A 73 7.30 0.93 8.76
CA TYR A 73 7.06 1.45 7.42
C TYR A 73 6.29 0.44 6.54
N ILE A 74 6.58 -0.87 6.65
CA ILE A 74 5.79 -1.92 5.97
C ILE A 74 4.32 -1.93 6.46
N ILE A 75 4.11 -1.76 7.77
CA ILE A 75 2.77 -1.67 8.36
C ILE A 75 2.04 -0.45 7.78
N TYR A 76 2.68 0.73 7.76
CA TYR A 76 2.13 1.94 7.14
C TYR A 76 1.78 1.71 5.66
N ASN A 77 2.73 1.18 4.88
CA ASN A 77 2.52 0.91 3.45
C ASN A 77 1.40 -0.09 3.20
N SER A 78 1.08 -0.99 4.13
CA SER A 78 -0.07 -1.89 3.95
C SER A 78 -1.40 -1.12 3.83
N PHE A 79 -1.54 0.03 4.50
CA PHE A 79 -2.71 0.90 4.34
C PHE A 79 -2.66 1.71 3.04
N ILE A 80 -1.46 2.16 2.66
CA ILE A 80 -1.26 2.89 1.39
C ILE A 80 -1.54 1.98 0.20
N ASP A 81 -1.01 0.76 0.21
CA ASP A 81 -1.23 -0.26 -0.82
C ASP A 81 -2.73 -0.60 -0.92
N PHE A 82 -3.41 -0.77 0.22
CA PHE A 82 -4.86 -1.00 0.25
C PHE A 82 -5.62 0.09 -0.53
N HIS A 83 -5.34 1.37 -0.28
CA HIS A 83 -6.00 2.47 -0.98
C HIS A 83 -5.48 2.67 -2.41
N GLY A 84 -4.20 2.44 -2.68
CA GLY A 84 -3.64 2.46 -4.03
C GLY A 84 -4.38 1.49 -4.95
N PHE A 85 -4.64 0.27 -4.47
CA PHE A 85 -5.39 -0.70 -5.26
C PHE A 85 -6.89 -0.44 -5.27
N CYS A 86 -7.50 -0.18 -4.10
CA CYS A 86 -8.95 -0.14 -3.98
C CYS A 86 -9.57 1.21 -4.36
N ASN A 87 -8.83 2.31 -4.27
CA ASN A 87 -9.35 3.66 -4.46
C ASN A 87 -8.61 4.48 -5.51
N VAL A 88 -7.44 4.03 -5.98
CA VAL A 88 -6.74 4.68 -7.10
C VAL A 88 -6.88 3.85 -8.38
N PHE A 89 -6.40 2.60 -8.41
CA PHE A 89 -6.45 1.79 -9.63
C PHE A 89 -7.83 1.20 -9.93
N ALA A 90 -8.61 0.92 -8.90
CA ALA A 90 -9.95 0.35 -9.07
C ALA A 90 -11.04 1.41 -9.29
N GLU A 91 -10.74 2.70 -9.22
CA GLU A 91 -11.74 3.77 -9.33
C GLU A 91 -11.51 4.67 -10.55
N PRO A 92 -12.55 5.37 -11.03
CA PRO A 92 -12.40 6.30 -12.13
C PRO A 92 -11.46 7.45 -11.79
N PHE A 93 -10.63 7.83 -12.75
CA PHE A 93 -9.71 8.97 -12.60
C PHE A 93 -10.22 10.19 -13.36
N GLU A 94 -10.32 11.35 -12.72
CA GLU A 94 -10.90 12.56 -13.33
C GLU A 94 -10.07 13.10 -14.51
N HIS A 95 -8.74 12.98 -14.42
CA HIS A 95 -7.82 13.53 -15.40
C HIS A 95 -6.83 12.48 -15.91
N GLY A 96 -7.06 11.98 -17.13
CA GLY A 96 -6.23 10.95 -17.76
C GLY A 96 -6.96 9.61 -17.90
N ASN A 97 -6.21 8.56 -18.18
CA ASN A 97 -6.79 7.21 -18.31
C ASN A 97 -6.91 6.55 -16.94
N GLY A 98 -8.09 6.05 -16.62
CA GLY A 98 -8.36 5.20 -15.45
C GLY A 98 -9.14 3.94 -15.83
N ILE A 99 -9.64 3.22 -14.83
CA ILE A 99 -10.40 1.99 -15.05
C ILE A 99 -11.64 2.19 -15.95
N GLN A 100 -12.22 3.39 -15.95
CA GLN A 100 -13.36 3.75 -16.79
C GLN A 100 -13.08 3.70 -18.29
N ASN A 101 -11.80 3.70 -18.69
CA ASN A 101 -11.39 3.62 -20.09
C ASN A 101 -11.27 2.17 -20.59
N LEU A 102 -11.35 1.17 -19.70
CA LEU A 102 -11.33 -0.25 -20.04
C LEU A 102 -12.74 -0.75 -20.38
N THR A 103 -13.08 -0.71 -21.66
CA THR A 103 -14.42 -1.03 -22.18
C THR A 103 -14.51 -2.43 -22.80
N GLN A 104 -13.38 -3.08 -23.08
CA GLN A 104 -13.32 -4.36 -23.79
C GLN A 104 -12.28 -5.28 -23.16
N ILE A 105 -12.54 -6.59 -23.19
CA ILE A 105 -11.54 -7.59 -22.77
C ILE A 105 -10.32 -7.50 -23.68
N ASN A 106 -9.13 -7.66 -23.11
CA ASN A 106 -7.80 -7.43 -23.68
C ASN A 106 -7.49 -5.97 -24.04
N GLN A 107 -8.33 -5.01 -23.64
CA GLN A 107 -7.98 -3.61 -23.75
C GLN A 107 -6.95 -3.27 -22.67
N LYS A 108 -5.85 -2.63 -23.07
CA LYS A 108 -4.78 -2.15 -22.19
C LYS A 108 -4.66 -0.63 -22.32
N ILE A 109 -4.42 0.05 -21.20
CA ILE A 109 -4.19 1.49 -21.11
C ILE A 109 -2.94 1.78 -20.29
N VAL A 110 -2.32 2.94 -20.54
CA VAL A 110 -1.35 3.56 -19.63
C VAL A 110 -2.14 4.41 -18.64
N HIS A 111 -2.09 4.08 -17.36
CA HIS A 111 -2.85 4.72 -16.30
C HIS A 111 -2.34 6.15 -16.03
N ALA A 112 -3.21 7.02 -15.51
CA ALA A 112 -2.85 8.39 -15.15
C ALA A 112 -1.73 8.50 -14.08
N ALA A 113 -1.51 7.43 -13.31
CA ALA A 113 -0.40 7.33 -12.34
C ALA A 113 0.95 6.93 -12.97
N ALA A 114 1.02 6.66 -14.28
CA ALA A 114 2.28 6.36 -14.94
C ALA A 114 3.25 7.54 -14.84
N TYR A 115 4.52 7.25 -14.53
CA TYR A 115 5.60 8.23 -14.40
C TYR A 115 5.38 9.30 -13.32
N SER A 116 4.35 9.16 -12.49
CA SER A 116 4.08 10.08 -11.39
C SER A 116 5.05 9.87 -10.24
N GLU A 117 5.27 10.94 -9.48
CA GLU A 117 5.96 10.88 -8.19
C GLU A 117 4.89 11.06 -7.11
N PRO A 118 4.21 9.97 -6.72
CA PRO A 118 3.18 10.09 -5.70
C PRO A 118 3.81 10.60 -4.41
N PRO A 119 3.02 11.32 -3.61
CA PRO A 119 3.49 11.75 -2.32
C PRO A 119 3.82 10.55 -1.45
N VAL A 120 5.01 10.57 -0.87
CA VAL A 120 5.45 9.55 0.06
C VAL A 120 5.66 10.21 1.42
N ASN A 121 4.85 9.81 2.40
CA ASN A 121 5.15 10.16 3.79
C ASN A 121 6.07 9.08 4.34
N LEU A 122 7.36 9.39 4.29
CA LEU A 122 8.44 8.48 4.64
C LEU A 122 8.85 8.59 6.12
N GLY A 123 8.16 9.44 6.90
CA GLY A 123 8.38 9.62 8.33
C GLY A 123 9.40 10.69 8.68
N SER A 124 9.43 11.03 9.98
CA SER A 124 10.20 12.15 10.52
C SER A 124 11.71 12.07 10.32
N ASN A 125 12.25 10.86 10.10
CA ASN A 125 13.67 10.62 9.89
C ASN A 125 14.10 10.70 8.41
N ILE A 126 13.17 11.02 7.49
CA ILE A 126 13.44 11.04 6.05
C ILE A 126 13.56 12.47 5.53
N GLU A 127 14.66 12.71 4.84
CA GLU A 127 15.08 14.02 4.37
C GLU A 127 14.41 14.40 3.06
N LYS A 128 14.33 15.73 2.86
CA LYS A 128 13.93 16.34 1.60
C LYS A 128 14.82 15.85 0.46
N GLY A 129 14.20 15.52 -0.68
CA GLY A 129 14.89 14.93 -1.84
C GLY A 129 14.75 13.40 -1.92
N SER A 130 14.13 12.78 -0.92
CA SER A 130 13.60 11.42 -1.05
C SER A 130 12.36 11.42 -1.95
N PHE A 131 12.22 10.39 -2.79
CA PHE A 131 11.10 10.25 -3.71
C PHE A 131 10.82 8.78 -4.01
N PHE A 132 9.60 8.52 -4.43
CA PHE A 132 9.22 7.32 -5.18
C PHE A 132 8.61 7.78 -6.50
N LYS A 133 8.96 7.11 -7.59
CA LYS A 133 8.49 7.41 -8.94
C LYS A 133 7.98 6.14 -9.59
N ASN A 134 6.73 6.15 -10.02
CA ASN A 134 6.13 5.07 -10.77
C ASN A 134 6.81 4.90 -12.15
N GLY A 135 6.84 3.67 -12.63
CA GLY A 135 7.17 3.37 -14.02
C GLY A 135 5.99 3.63 -14.97
N GLU A 136 5.97 2.92 -16.09
CA GLU A 136 4.80 2.90 -16.99
C GLU A 136 3.67 2.06 -16.38
N VAL A 137 2.88 2.67 -15.51
CA VAL A 137 1.73 2.01 -14.91
C VAL A 137 0.70 1.68 -15.98
N THR A 138 0.33 0.41 -16.12
CA THR A 138 -0.67 -0.04 -17.09
C THR A 138 -1.80 -0.80 -16.40
N LEU A 139 -3.00 -0.65 -16.94
CA LEU A 139 -4.17 -1.47 -16.58
C LEU A 139 -4.67 -2.22 -17.81
N GLU A 140 -5.08 -3.46 -17.64
CA GLU A 140 -5.62 -4.31 -18.71
C GLU A 140 -6.85 -5.08 -18.23
N PHE A 141 -7.96 -4.99 -18.97
CA PHE A 141 -9.15 -5.78 -18.66
C PHE A 141 -8.97 -7.19 -19.24
N ILE A 142 -8.53 -8.14 -18.42
CA ILE A 142 -8.12 -9.47 -18.89
C ILE A 142 -9.27 -10.48 -18.96
N GLY A 143 -10.45 -10.17 -18.39
CA GLY A 143 -11.61 -11.03 -18.48
C GLY A 143 -12.53 -10.97 -17.27
N LEU A 144 -13.42 -11.95 -17.15
CA LEU A 144 -14.37 -12.07 -16.05
C LEU A 144 -13.96 -13.20 -15.12
N GLY A 145 -14.08 -12.96 -13.81
CA GLY A 145 -13.84 -13.95 -12.76
C GLY A 145 -15.05 -14.10 -11.86
N TYR A 146 -15.08 -15.20 -11.10
CA TYR A 146 -16.10 -15.42 -10.05
C TYR A 146 -15.41 -15.48 -8.69
N VAL A 147 -15.60 -14.45 -7.87
CA VAL A 147 -14.96 -14.27 -6.56
C VAL A 147 -16.04 -13.82 -5.57
N ASN A 148 -16.03 -14.35 -4.35
CA ASN A 148 -17.02 -14.01 -3.30
C ASN A 148 -18.48 -14.12 -3.80
N HIS A 149 -18.77 -15.20 -4.52
CA HIS A 149 -20.08 -15.46 -5.11
C HIS A 149 -20.58 -14.38 -6.11
N SER A 150 -19.68 -13.52 -6.60
CA SER A 150 -20.00 -12.41 -7.49
C SER A 150 -19.18 -12.46 -8.78
N VAL A 151 -19.79 -12.04 -9.89
CA VAL A 151 -19.09 -11.85 -11.16
C VAL A 151 -18.28 -10.55 -11.09
N CYS A 152 -16.98 -10.67 -11.34
CA CYS A 152 -16.03 -9.57 -11.25
C CYS A 152 -15.36 -9.33 -12.60
N ALA A 153 -15.13 -8.06 -12.95
CA ALA A 153 -14.09 -7.73 -13.92
C ALA A 153 -12.72 -8.04 -13.30
N MET A 154 -11.84 -8.64 -14.09
CA MET A 154 -10.46 -8.90 -13.73
C MET A 154 -9.57 -7.88 -14.45
N ILE A 155 -8.91 -7.04 -13.67
CA ILE A 155 -8.04 -5.98 -14.18
C ILE A 155 -6.62 -6.34 -13.76
N ASN A 156 -5.80 -6.69 -14.75
CA ASN A 156 -4.37 -6.82 -14.54
C ASN A 156 -3.77 -5.41 -14.41
N TYR A 157 -2.90 -5.20 -13.44
CA TYR A 157 -2.12 -3.98 -13.30
C TYR A 157 -0.63 -4.31 -13.25
N ASP A 158 0.17 -3.41 -13.80
CA ASP A 158 1.62 -3.52 -13.82
C ASP A 158 2.19 -2.11 -13.62
N SER A 159 3.08 -1.94 -12.63
CA SER A 159 3.67 -0.64 -12.31
C SER A 159 4.70 -0.14 -13.32
N GLY A 160 5.18 -1.02 -14.19
CA GLY A 160 6.44 -0.85 -14.90
C GLY A 160 7.63 -0.73 -13.94
N GLU A 161 8.74 -0.23 -14.47
CA GLU A 161 9.99 -0.03 -13.72
C GLU A 161 9.90 1.23 -12.85
N SER A 162 9.44 1.07 -11.61
CA SER A 162 9.42 2.17 -10.63
C SER A 162 10.81 2.36 -10.02
N SER A 163 11.10 3.57 -9.55
CA SER A 163 12.38 3.93 -8.95
C SER A 163 12.18 4.76 -7.68
N PHE A 164 13.13 4.68 -6.76
CA PHE A 164 13.09 5.49 -5.55
C PHE A 164 14.47 5.85 -5.04
N ASN A 165 14.50 6.93 -4.28
CA ASN A 165 15.64 7.39 -3.51
C ASN A 165 15.14 7.74 -2.10
N MET A 166 15.81 7.19 -1.09
CA MET A 166 15.53 7.46 0.32
C MET A 166 16.78 7.98 0.99
N LEU A 167 16.64 9.13 1.63
CA LEU A 167 17.68 9.79 2.41
C LEU A 167 17.21 9.78 3.87
N MET A 168 17.84 8.96 4.71
CA MET A 168 17.50 8.85 6.13
C MET A 168 18.58 9.50 6.99
N LYS A 169 18.17 10.33 7.96
CA LYS A 169 19.04 10.80 9.04
C LYS A 169 18.77 10.03 10.31
N ILE A 170 19.83 9.41 10.83
CA ILE A 170 19.82 8.73 12.12
C ILE A 170 20.65 9.59 13.09
N PRO A 171 20.10 9.96 14.27
CA PRO A 171 20.88 10.65 15.28
C PRO A 171 22.11 9.82 15.73
N PRO A 172 23.29 10.43 15.96
CA PRO A 172 23.57 11.86 15.99
C PRO A 172 24.31 12.38 14.74
N GLU A 173 23.72 12.31 13.53
CA GLU A 173 24.26 12.77 12.21
C GLU A 173 24.80 11.66 11.29
N LEU A 174 24.22 10.47 11.37
CA LEU A 174 24.50 9.39 10.42
C LEU A 174 23.51 9.45 9.26
N GLU A 175 24.01 9.56 8.04
CA GLU A 175 23.19 9.53 6.82
C GLU A 175 23.20 8.14 6.19
N ILE A 176 22.01 7.59 5.96
CA ILE A 176 21.82 6.40 5.14
C ILE A 176 21.17 6.83 3.83
N LYS A 177 21.80 6.49 2.72
CA LYS A 177 21.22 6.66 1.39
C LYS A 177 20.87 5.31 0.81
N THR A 178 19.62 5.16 0.41
CA THR A 178 19.13 3.98 -0.32
C THR A 178 18.60 4.42 -1.68
N VAL A 179 19.07 3.78 -2.73
CA VAL A 179 18.49 3.90 -4.07
C VAL A 179 17.95 2.55 -4.49
N GLY A 180 16.86 2.52 -5.22
CA GLY A 180 16.27 1.26 -5.63
C GLY A 180 15.30 1.36 -6.79
N SER A 181 14.89 0.19 -7.23
CA SER A 181 13.82 -0.01 -8.19
C SER A 181 12.80 -0.99 -7.60
N SER A 182 11.54 -0.75 -7.91
CA SER A 182 10.43 -1.64 -7.57
C SER A 182 9.63 -1.96 -8.83
N HIS A 183 9.20 -3.20 -8.95
CA HIS A 183 8.21 -3.63 -9.93
C HIS A 183 7.12 -4.42 -9.22
N TYR A 184 5.91 -3.86 -9.17
CA TYR A 184 4.74 -4.50 -8.60
C TYR A 184 3.66 -4.72 -9.66
N LYS A 185 3.01 -5.87 -9.59
CA LYS A 185 1.96 -6.28 -10.52
C LYS A 185 0.97 -7.23 -9.87
N GLY A 186 -0.20 -7.35 -10.47
CA GLY A 186 -1.20 -8.31 -10.00
C GLY A 186 -2.57 -8.07 -10.59
N ILE A 187 -3.61 -8.56 -9.92
CA ILE A 187 -4.99 -8.55 -10.44
C ILE A 187 -5.93 -7.94 -9.42
N ILE A 188 -6.75 -6.99 -9.88
CA ILE A 188 -7.89 -6.45 -9.15
C ILE A 188 -9.16 -7.13 -9.66
N TYR A 189 -9.98 -7.64 -8.74
CA TYR A 189 -11.29 -8.22 -9.01
C TYR A 189 -12.37 -7.23 -8.57
N LYS A 190 -12.96 -6.49 -9.52
CA LYS A 190 -14.00 -5.49 -9.23
C LYS A 190 -15.39 -6.08 -9.52
N ASN A 191 -16.25 -6.12 -8.51
CA ASN A 191 -17.62 -6.62 -8.62
C ASN A 191 -18.41 -5.78 -9.63
N LEU A 192 -18.99 -6.42 -10.64
CA LEU A 192 -19.73 -5.71 -11.69
C LEU A 192 -21.08 -5.15 -11.24
N THR A 193 -21.62 -5.66 -10.14
CA THR A 193 -22.93 -5.22 -9.60
C THR A 193 -22.76 -4.11 -8.58
N THR A 194 -21.80 -4.25 -7.66
CA THR A 194 -21.64 -3.32 -6.53
C THR A 194 -20.55 -2.28 -6.77
N ASN A 195 -19.69 -2.48 -7.79
CA ASN A 195 -18.46 -1.73 -8.04
C ASN A 195 -17.40 -1.83 -6.93
N TRP A 196 -17.60 -2.65 -5.89
CA TRP A 196 -16.58 -2.85 -4.87
C TRP A 196 -15.48 -3.81 -5.34
N VAL A 197 -14.28 -3.63 -4.81
CA VAL A 197 -13.18 -4.58 -4.99
C VAL A 197 -13.44 -5.79 -4.11
N GLU A 198 -13.51 -6.97 -4.72
CA GLU A 198 -13.69 -8.25 -4.01
C GLU A 198 -12.36 -8.88 -3.61
N LYS A 199 -11.34 -8.69 -4.44
CA LYS A 199 -9.99 -9.21 -4.22
C LYS A 199 -8.95 -8.39 -4.94
N VAL A 200 -7.76 -8.29 -4.35
CA VAL A 200 -6.54 -7.85 -5.01
C VAL A 200 -5.45 -8.86 -4.74
N THR A 201 -4.63 -9.17 -5.74
CA THR A 201 -3.33 -9.81 -5.55
C THR A 201 -2.24 -8.86 -5.99
N MET A 202 -1.08 -8.94 -5.34
CA MET A 202 0.13 -8.20 -5.71
C MET A 202 1.34 -9.10 -5.51
N ASP A 203 2.21 -9.10 -6.50
CA ASP A 203 3.59 -9.54 -6.39
C ASP A 203 4.48 -8.33 -6.67
N GLU A 204 5.40 -8.05 -5.77
CA GLU A 204 6.36 -6.96 -5.88
C GLU A 204 7.78 -7.49 -5.70
N PHE A 205 8.68 -7.02 -6.57
CA PHE A 205 10.11 -7.24 -6.45
C PHE A 205 10.83 -5.90 -6.32
N VAL A 206 11.64 -5.76 -5.28
CA VAL A 206 12.39 -4.54 -4.97
C VAL A 206 13.87 -4.86 -4.93
N LEU A 207 14.67 -4.07 -5.64
CA LEU A 207 16.13 -4.10 -5.56
C LEU A 207 16.62 -2.79 -4.95
N THR A 208 17.51 -2.89 -3.97
CA THR A 208 18.10 -1.72 -3.31
C THR A 208 19.61 -1.80 -3.23
N GLU A 209 20.25 -0.64 -3.33
CA GLU A 209 21.61 -0.39 -2.86
C GLU A 209 21.53 0.64 -1.72
N THR A 210 21.95 0.23 -0.53
CA THR A 210 22.04 1.08 0.66
C THR A 210 23.50 1.37 0.98
N ILE A 211 23.83 2.65 1.16
CA ILE A 211 25.14 3.12 1.61
C ILE A 211 25.05 3.37 3.10
N LEU A 212 25.79 2.57 3.88
CA LEU A 212 25.91 2.76 5.31
C LEU A 212 26.87 3.90 5.66
N PRO A 213 26.65 4.60 6.78
CA PRO A 213 27.51 5.71 7.20
C PRO A 213 28.82 5.21 7.83
N PHE A 214 28.80 4.07 8.54
CA PHE A 214 30.01 3.48 9.10
C PHE A 214 29.88 1.97 9.38
N PRO A 215 30.79 1.12 8.88
CA PRO A 215 31.73 1.39 7.80
C PRO A 215 30.98 1.74 6.48
N PRO A 216 31.58 2.55 5.58
CA PRO A 216 30.96 2.96 4.32
C PRO A 216 30.94 1.81 3.31
N ASN A 217 30.08 0.83 3.58
CA ASN A 217 29.86 -0.31 2.74
C ASN A 217 28.54 -0.14 1.98
N LYS A 218 28.55 -0.64 0.75
CA LYS A 218 27.34 -0.83 -0.04
C LYS A 218 26.72 -2.16 0.37
N ILE A 219 25.45 -2.12 0.72
CA ILE A 219 24.62 -3.30 0.95
C ILE A 219 23.61 -3.36 -0.19
N ASN A 220 23.63 -4.48 -0.91
CA ASN A 220 22.59 -4.77 -1.88
C ASN A 220 21.56 -5.70 -1.23
N ALA A 221 20.28 -5.41 -1.43
CA ALA A 221 19.21 -6.27 -0.98
C ALA A 221 18.17 -6.48 -2.09
N ALA A 222 17.53 -7.63 -2.04
CA ALA A 222 16.37 -7.96 -2.84
C ALA A 222 15.23 -8.30 -1.88
N THR A 223 14.07 -7.67 -2.09
CA THR A 223 12.87 -7.89 -1.29
C THR A 223 11.74 -8.34 -2.20
N GLU A 224 11.13 -9.46 -1.86
CA GLU A 224 9.90 -9.94 -2.47
C GLU A 224 8.74 -9.68 -1.52
N ARG A 225 7.67 -9.07 -2.03
CA ARG A 225 6.44 -8.85 -1.28
C ARG A 225 5.27 -9.43 -2.04
N THR A 226 4.44 -10.16 -1.31
CA THR A 226 3.14 -10.61 -1.79
C THR A 226 2.07 -9.96 -0.94
N LEU A 227 1.03 -9.42 -1.56
CA LEU A 227 -0.12 -8.86 -0.86
C LEU A 227 -1.42 -9.44 -1.41
N THR A 228 -2.36 -9.67 -0.51
CA THR A 228 -3.73 -10.02 -0.85
C THR A 228 -4.68 -9.13 -0.06
N VAL A 229 -5.59 -8.46 -0.77
CA VAL A 229 -6.75 -7.82 -0.16
C VAL A 229 -7.95 -8.68 -0.47
N GLU A 230 -8.78 -8.99 0.53
CA GLU A 230 -10.03 -9.72 0.33
C GLU A 230 -11.18 -8.94 0.95
N ASN A 231 -12.27 -8.79 0.21
CA ASN A 231 -13.54 -8.39 0.78
C ASN A 231 -14.10 -9.58 1.58
N VAL A 232 -14.43 -9.34 2.84
CA VAL A 232 -14.93 -10.37 3.75
C VAL A 232 -16.30 -9.97 4.28
N GLY A 233 -17.25 -10.89 4.21
CA GLY A 233 -18.57 -10.69 4.80
C GLY A 233 -18.51 -10.61 6.32
N GLU A 234 -19.48 -9.91 6.93
CA GLU A 234 -19.55 -9.64 8.37
C GLU A 234 -19.37 -10.89 9.23
N LYS A 235 -20.00 -12.01 8.86
CA LYS A 235 -19.86 -13.28 9.60
C LYS A 235 -18.41 -13.76 9.68
N ARG A 236 -17.71 -13.85 8.54
CA ARG A 236 -16.29 -14.26 8.49
C ARG A 236 -15.43 -13.28 9.26
N PHE A 237 -15.69 -11.99 9.08
CA PHE A 237 -14.99 -10.92 9.79
C PHE A 237 -15.11 -11.07 11.32
N THR A 238 -16.33 -11.28 11.85
CA THR A 238 -16.55 -11.50 13.28
C THR A 238 -15.92 -12.80 13.78
N GLU A 239 -15.98 -13.88 13.01
CA GLU A 239 -15.33 -15.15 13.35
C GLU A 239 -13.80 -15.00 13.46
N GLU A 240 -13.16 -14.34 12.49
CA GLU A 240 -11.73 -14.07 12.49
C GLU A 240 -11.30 -13.15 13.65
N LEU A 241 -12.13 -12.17 14.03
CA LEU A 241 -11.88 -11.36 15.22
C LEU A 241 -11.90 -12.21 16.51
N ASN A 242 -12.83 -13.15 16.62
CA ASN A 242 -13.05 -13.97 17.82
C ASN A 242 -12.03 -15.10 18.00
N ILE A 243 -11.63 -15.77 16.91
CA ILE A 243 -10.65 -16.89 16.95
C ILE A 243 -9.30 -16.44 17.51
N ILE A 244 -8.98 -15.17 17.39
CA ILE A 244 -7.68 -14.60 17.69
C ILE A 244 -7.75 -13.69 18.95
N SER A 245 -8.84 -13.78 19.73
CA SER A 245 -8.99 -13.10 21.04
C SER A 245 -8.87 -14.08 22.22
N ASN A 246 -8.65 -15.37 21.93
CA ASN A 246 -8.32 -16.45 22.87
C ASN A 246 -6.88 -16.92 22.64
#